data_AF-A0AA37A804-F1
#
_entry.id   AF-A0AA37A804-F1
#
_cell.length_a   1.000
_cell.length_b   1.000
_cell.length_c   1.000
_cell.angle_alpha   90.00
_cell.angle_beta   90.00
_cell.angle_gamma   90.00
#
_symmetry.space_group_name_H-M   'P 1'
#
loop_
_entity.id
_entity.type
_entity.pdbx_description
1 polymer ?
#
loop_
_entity_poly.entity_id
_entity_poly.type
_entity_poly.pdbx_seq_one_letter_code
_entity_poly.pdbx_strand_id
1 'polypeptide(L)'
;MKVTEVEYIVQWAGEHRSYEQKYKEQICFHMCGLFGMDSINCGLMENYSVEHTAQRLRELCYRAGKYTIGVEPMPYSGLPDVKKAWAVVQAAGCDNAKLLLDSWHCVRADQPLDLSVLEGLPAEKIVST
;
A
#
# COMPACT_ATOMS: atom_id res chain seq x y z
N MET A 1 -0.54 -4.71 -26.23
CA MET A 1 0.06 -4.02 -25.07
C MET A 1 -0.48 -4.70 -23.82
N LYS A 2 0.38 -5.16 -22.90
CA LYS A 2 -0.01 -5.79 -21.63
C LYS A 2 0.22 -4.77 -20.52
N VAL A 3 -0.83 -4.45 -19.76
CA VAL A 3 -0.70 -3.62 -18.54
C VAL A 3 -0.14 -4.52 -17.43
N THR A 4 0.83 -3.99 -16.68
CA THR A 4 1.48 -4.72 -15.59
C THR A 4 1.10 -4.17 -14.22
N GLU A 5 0.69 -2.91 -14.14
CA GLU A 5 0.45 -2.21 -12.87
C GLU A 5 -0.71 -1.22 -12.98
N VAL A 6 -1.43 -1.03 -11.86
CA VAL A 6 -2.47 -0.01 -11.72
C VAL A 6 -2.11 0.90 -10.55
N GLU A 7 -1.89 2.17 -10.87
CA GLU A 7 -1.45 3.22 -9.95
C GLU A 7 -2.45 4.40 -9.95
N TYR A 8 -2.65 5.19 -8.89
CA TYR A 8 -2.15 5.09 -7.51
C TYR A 8 -3.27 5.59 -6.56
N ILE A 9 -3.64 4.80 -5.55
CA ILE A 9 -4.59 5.22 -4.51
C ILE A 9 -3.84 6.02 -3.44
N VAL A 10 -4.24 7.28 -3.27
CA VAL A 10 -3.70 8.24 -2.29
C VAL A 10 -4.79 8.72 -1.34
N GLN A 11 -4.39 9.33 -0.23
CA GLN A 11 -5.29 10.01 0.71
C GLN A 11 -6.38 9.09 1.28
N TRP A 12 -6.13 7.79 1.30
CA TRP A 12 -7.05 6.76 1.75
C TRP A 12 -7.16 6.71 3.29
N ALA A 13 -6.21 7.32 4.00
CA ALA A 13 -6.17 7.40 5.46
C ALA A 13 -6.84 8.65 6.06
N GLY A 14 -7.38 9.55 5.22
CA GLY A 14 -8.10 10.73 5.70
C GLY A 14 -9.43 10.39 6.37
N GLU A 15 -9.85 11.21 7.35
CA GLU A 15 -11.17 11.07 8.01
C GLU A 15 -12.33 11.30 7.04
N HIS A 16 -12.18 12.29 6.16
CA HIS A 16 -13.15 12.63 5.14
C HIS A 16 -12.55 12.43 3.76
N ARG A 17 -13.16 11.55 2.97
CA ARG A 17 -12.81 11.35 1.57
C ARG A 17 -13.72 12.17 0.65
N SER A 18 -13.12 13.00 -0.20
CA SER A 18 -13.82 13.78 -1.22
C SER A 18 -14.47 12.87 -2.26
N TYR A 19 -15.35 13.45 -3.08
CA TYR A 19 -15.94 12.72 -4.20
C TYR A 19 -14.85 12.27 -5.18
N GLU A 20 -13.89 13.13 -5.53
CA GLU A 20 -12.81 12.80 -6.47
C GLU A 20 -11.96 11.63 -5.95
N GLN A 21 -11.65 11.60 -4.66
CA GLN A 21 -10.88 10.52 -4.05
C GLN A 21 -11.63 9.17 -4.12
N LYS A 22 -12.93 9.18 -3.78
CA LYS A 22 -13.77 7.98 -3.90
C LYS A 22 -13.89 7.54 -5.35
N TYR A 23 -14.07 8.49 -6.28
CA TYR A 23 -14.16 8.19 -7.70
C TYR A 23 -12.86 7.58 -8.24
N LYS A 24 -11.69 8.17 -7.92
CA LYS A 24 -10.38 7.65 -8.31
C LYS A 24 -10.17 6.22 -7.79
N GLU A 25 -10.52 5.95 -6.54
CA GLU A 25 -10.48 4.59 -5.96
C GLU A 25 -11.31 3.60 -6.78
N GLN A 26 -12.55 3.95 -7.14
CA GLN A 26 -13.40 3.08 -7.97
C GLN A 26 -12.85 2.89 -9.39
N ILE A 27 -12.22 3.91 -9.97
CA ILE A 27 -11.53 3.79 -11.27
C ILE A 27 -10.37 2.80 -11.18
N CYS A 28 -9.57 2.81 -10.11
CA CYS A 28 -8.51 1.82 -9.92
C CYS A 28 -9.08 0.39 -9.85
N PHE A 29 -10.19 0.18 -9.13
CA PHE A 29 -10.87 -1.12 -9.07
C PHE A 29 -11.41 -1.56 -10.44
N HIS A 30 -11.96 -0.62 -11.21
CA HIS A 30 -12.44 -0.87 -12.56
C HIS A 30 -11.30 -1.23 -13.51
N MET A 31 -10.19 -0.48 -13.47
CA MET A 31 -8.99 -0.74 -14.27
C MET A 31 -8.41 -2.13 -13.99
N CYS A 32 -8.39 -2.57 -12.73
CA CYS A 32 -7.95 -3.92 -12.40
C CYS A 32 -8.82 -4.99 -13.07
N GLY A 33 -10.14 -4.82 -13.03
CA GLY A 33 -11.06 -5.74 -13.71
C GLY A 33 -10.92 -5.70 -15.23
N LEU A 34 -10.72 -4.51 -15.80
CA LEU A 34 -10.60 -4.30 -17.25
C LEU A 34 -9.29 -4.89 -17.82
N PHE A 35 -8.19 -4.72 -17.10
CA PHE A 35 -6.87 -5.16 -17.54
C PHE A 35 -6.45 -6.53 -17.00
N GLY A 36 -7.28 -7.15 -16.14
CA GLY A 36 -7.01 -8.45 -15.55
C GLY A 36 -5.86 -8.42 -14.52
N MET A 37 -5.77 -7.33 -13.75
CA MET A 37 -4.78 -7.15 -12.68
C MET A 37 -5.41 -7.49 -11.33
N ASP A 38 -4.57 -7.97 -10.40
CA ASP A 38 -5.00 -8.41 -9.08
C ASP A 38 -4.49 -7.52 -7.94
N SER A 39 -3.64 -6.53 -8.23
CA SER A 39 -3.05 -5.62 -7.25
C SER A 39 -3.12 -4.15 -7.67
N ILE A 40 -3.20 -3.28 -6.66
CA ILE A 40 -3.26 -1.82 -6.81
C ILE A 40 -2.20 -1.20 -5.92
N ASN A 41 -1.42 -0.30 -6.50
CA ASN A 41 -0.38 0.43 -5.78
C ASN A 41 -1.03 1.55 -4.96
N CYS A 42 -0.59 1.67 -3.72
CA CYS A 42 -1.20 2.55 -2.75
C CYS A 42 -0.16 3.18 -1.84
N GLY A 43 -0.38 4.45 -1.49
CA GLY A 43 0.41 5.04 -0.42
C GLY A 43 0.02 6.45 -0.02
N LEU A 44 1.01 7.06 0.63
CA LEU A 44 1.02 7.40 2.05
C LEU A 44 1.50 8.80 2.41
N MET A 45 1.11 9.90 1.76
CA MET A 45 1.82 11.17 2.00
C MET A 45 1.64 11.73 3.41
N GLU A 46 0.45 11.62 3.98
CA GLU A 46 0.12 12.15 5.29
C GLU A 46 0.69 11.29 6.44
N ASN A 47 1.22 11.94 7.48
CA ASN A 47 1.78 11.24 8.64
C ASN A 47 0.73 11.04 9.73
N TYR A 48 0.37 9.78 9.96
CA TYR A 48 -0.54 9.35 11.04
C TYR A 48 0.14 8.31 11.94
N SER A 49 -0.52 7.96 13.05
CA SER A 49 -0.11 6.83 13.88
C SER A 49 -0.35 5.50 13.17
N VAL A 50 0.37 4.46 13.57
CA VAL A 50 0.23 3.11 13.00
C VAL A 50 -1.20 2.60 13.16
N GLU A 51 -1.82 2.83 14.32
CA GLU A 51 -3.17 2.37 14.65
C GLU A 51 -4.21 3.02 13.74
N HIS A 52 -4.12 4.33 13.54
CA HIS A 52 -5.02 5.06 12.65
C HIS A 52 -4.86 4.59 11.21
N THR A 53 -3.61 4.52 10.72
CA THR A 53 -3.33 4.07 9.36
C THR A 53 -3.79 2.62 9.14
N ALA A 54 -3.57 1.74 10.10
CA ALA A 54 -4.00 0.34 10.04
C ALA A 54 -5.53 0.20 9.95
N GLN A 55 -6.27 0.97 10.75
CA GLN A 55 -7.73 0.99 10.69
C GLN A 55 -8.23 1.47 9.31
N ARG A 56 -7.61 2.52 8.75
CA ARG A 56 -7.97 3.02 7.42
C ARG A 56 -7.58 2.06 6.30
N LEU A 57 -6.48 1.34 6.47
CA LEU A 57 -6.02 0.33 5.52
C LEU A 57 -7.00 -0.83 5.48
N ARG A 58 -7.52 -1.24 6.66
CA ARG A 58 -8.57 -2.25 6.77
C ARG A 58 -9.84 -1.83 6.02
N GLU A 59 -10.26 -0.58 6.18
CA GLU A 59 -11.41 -0.04 5.45
C GLU A 59 -11.18 -0.02 3.94
N LEU A 60 -9.98 0.34 3.49
CA LEU A 60 -9.61 0.31 2.07
C LEU A 60 -9.61 -1.12 1.52
N CYS A 61 -8.98 -2.06 2.24
CA CYS A 61 -8.94 -3.47 1.87
C CYS A 61 -10.34 -4.08 1.77
N TYR A 62 -11.24 -3.72 2.69
CA TYR A 62 -12.65 -4.14 2.64
C TYR A 62 -13.35 -3.66 1.36
N ARG A 63 -13.12 -2.40 0.95
CA ARG A 63 -13.69 -1.84 -0.28
C ARG A 63 -13.06 -2.43 -1.55
N ALA A 64 -11.77 -2.78 -1.49
CA ALA A 64 -11.05 -3.40 -2.61
C ALA A 64 -11.52 -4.84 -2.88
N GLY A 65 -12.13 -5.50 -1.90
CA GLY A 65 -12.69 -6.85 -2.04
C GLY A 65 -11.62 -7.86 -2.42
N LYS A 66 -11.67 -8.35 -3.66
CA LYS A 66 -10.72 -9.37 -4.17
C LYS A 66 -9.33 -8.81 -4.51
N TYR A 67 -9.19 -7.50 -4.67
CA TYR A 67 -7.93 -6.90 -5.10
C TYR A 67 -6.96 -6.75 -3.93
N THR A 68 -5.68 -6.97 -4.21
CA THR A 68 -4.57 -6.72 -3.28
C THR A 68 -4.23 -5.25 -3.25
N ILE A 69 -4.07 -4.68 -2.06
CA ILE A 69 -3.54 -3.35 -1.84
C ILE A 69 -2.05 -3.47 -1.54
N GLY A 70 -1.21 -3.01 -2.47
CA GLY A 70 0.23 -2.90 -2.31
C GLY A 70 0.58 -1.56 -1.67
N VAL A 71 0.86 -1.58 -0.38
CA VAL A 71 1.28 -0.40 0.39
C VAL A 71 2.75 -0.14 0.13
N GLU A 72 3.05 1.02 -0.44
CA GLU A 72 4.40 1.43 -0.80
C GLU A 72 4.99 2.34 0.30
N PRO A 73 6.06 1.90 1.00
CA PRO A 73 6.85 2.80 1.83
C PRO A 73 7.69 3.72 0.94
N MET A 74 7.60 5.03 1.19
CA MET A 74 8.39 6.04 0.50
C MET A 74 9.05 6.96 1.54
N PRO A 75 10.37 7.24 1.44
CA PRO A 75 11.15 8.00 2.44
C PRO A 75 10.58 9.36 2.81
N TYR A 76 9.90 10.01 1.87
CA TYR A 76 9.34 11.36 2.01
C TYR A 76 7.85 11.36 2.40
N SER A 77 7.29 10.20 2.73
CA SER A 77 5.87 10.00 3.02
C SER A 77 5.63 9.72 4.51
N GLY A 78 4.36 9.61 4.89
CA GLY A 78 3.94 9.13 6.20
C GLY A 78 4.32 7.68 6.50
N LEU A 79 4.75 6.91 5.51
CA LEU A 79 5.33 5.56 5.65
C LEU A 79 6.77 5.58 5.11
N PRO A 80 7.76 6.04 5.90
CA PRO A 80 9.09 6.35 5.38
C PRO A 80 9.94 5.11 5.09
N ASP A 81 9.67 4.00 5.76
CA ASP A 81 10.50 2.80 5.74
C ASP A 81 9.65 1.52 5.75
N VAL A 82 10.30 0.39 5.48
CA VAL A 82 9.65 -0.93 5.44
C VAL A 82 9.10 -1.31 6.81
N LYS A 83 9.77 -0.92 7.89
CA LYS A 83 9.39 -1.27 9.25
C LYS A 83 8.03 -0.65 9.64
N LYS A 84 7.83 0.65 9.40
CA LYS A 84 6.57 1.34 9.69
C LYS A 84 5.45 0.84 8.78
N ALA A 85 5.73 0.66 7.48
CA ALA A 85 4.73 0.14 6.55
C ALA A 85 4.31 -1.30 6.92
N TRP A 86 5.25 -2.15 7.31
CA TRP A 86 4.96 -3.50 7.79
C TRP A 86 4.11 -3.48 9.06
N ALA A 87 4.45 -2.64 10.05
CA ALA A 87 3.67 -2.52 11.27
C ALA A 87 2.21 -2.14 10.98
N VAL A 88 1.97 -1.26 10.00
CA VAL A 88 0.63 -0.89 9.53
C VAL A 88 -0.09 -2.08 8.86
N VAL A 89 0.57 -2.76 7.92
CA VAL A 89 -0.02 -3.92 7.22
C VAL A 89 -0.36 -5.04 8.20
N GLN A 90 0.55 -5.32 9.14
CA GLN A 90 0.36 -6.33 10.18
C GLN A 90 -0.81 -5.95 11.11
N ALA A 91 -0.87 -4.70 11.58
CA ALA A 91 -1.94 -4.23 12.46
C ALA A 91 -3.31 -4.15 11.76
N ALA A 92 -3.33 -3.89 10.44
CA ALA A 92 -4.58 -3.90 9.67
C ALA A 92 -5.22 -5.29 9.68
N GLY A 93 -4.40 -6.35 9.66
CA GLY A 93 -4.84 -7.74 9.76
C GLY A 93 -5.61 -8.23 8.54
N CYS A 94 -5.40 -7.61 7.38
CA CYS A 94 -6.08 -7.97 6.13
C CYS A 94 -5.20 -8.90 5.28
N ASP A 95 -5.81 -9.94 4.71
CA ASP A 95 -5.10 -10.88 3.83
C ASP A 95 -4.63 -10.21 2.54
N ASN A 96 -5.46 -9.34 1.98
CA ASN A 96 -5.19 -8.56 0.77
C ASN A 96 -4.41 -7.26 1.01
N ALA A 97 -3.91 -7.01 2.22
CA ALA A 97 -2.92 -5.96 2.47
C ALA A 97 -1.51 -6.54 2.38
N LYS A 98 -0.68 -5.96 1.51
CA LYS A 98 0.71 -6.37 1.24
C LYS A 98 1.61 -5.14 1.09
N LEU A 99 2.92 -5.33 1.10
CA LEU A 99 3.90 -4.29 0.79
C LEU A 99 4.31 -4.35 -0.67
N LEU A 100 4.45 -3.18 -1.28
CA LEU A 100 5.13 -2.99 -2.55
C LEU A 100 6.50 -2.39 -2.26
N LEU A 101 7.57 -3.05 -2.68
CA LEU A 101 8.94 -2.65 -2.37
C LEU A 101 9.65 -2.16 -3.62
N ASP A 102 9.64 -0.85 -3.81
CA ASP A 102 10.45 -0.20 -4.85
C ASP A 102 11.92 -0.08 -4.41
N SER A 103 12.83 -0.43 -5.32
CA SER A 103 14.27 -0.42 -5.05
C SER A 103 14.83 0.98 -4.75
N TRP A 104 14.34 2.02 -5.42
CA TRP A 104 14.77 3.40 -5.22
C TRP A 104 14.32 3.92 -3.86
N HIS A 105 13.09 3.60 -3.44
CA HIS A 105 12.56 3.94 -2.12
C HIS A 105 13.32 3.20 -1.02
N CYS A 106 13.56 1.90 -1.17
CA CYS A 106 14.32 1.10 -0.19
C CYS A 106 15.73 1.65 0.02
N VAL A 107 16.43 2.04 -1.05
CA VAL A 107 17.79 2.58 -0.99
C VAL A 107 17.85 3.96 -0.31
N ARG A 108 16.77 4.74 -0.37
CA ARG A 108 16.71 6.12 0.15
C ARG A 108 15.99 6.27 1.49
N ALA A 109 15.49 5.19 2.06
CA ALA A 109 14.71 5.19 3.32
C ALA A 109 15.55 5.31 4.60
N ASP A 110 16.85 5.64 4.51
CA ASP A 110 17.77 5.73 5.66
C ASP A 110 17.68 4.49 6.59
N GLN A 111 17.45 3.33 6.00
CA GLN A 111 17.33 2.03 6.64
C GLN A 111 18.49 1.13 6.19
N PRO A 112 18.79 0.03 6.91
CA PRO A 112 19.80 -0.94 6.47
C PRO A 112 19.52 -1.44 5.05
N LEU A 113 20.57 -1.76 4.27
CA LEU A 113 20.42 -2.26 2.90
C LEU A 113 20.68 -3.77 2.81
N ASP A 114 20.47 -4.48 3.91
CA ASP A 114 20.62 -5.93 4.01
C ASP A 114 19.28 -6.60 4.39
N LEU A 115 19.30 -7.94 4.52
CA LEU A 115 18.11 -8.73 4.77
C LEU A 115 17.46 -8.46 6.14
N SER A 116 18.11 -7.75 7.06
CA SER A 116 17.53 -7.38 8.36
C SER A 116 16.27 -6.52 8.23
N VAL A 117 16.14 -5.74 7.14
CA VAL A 117 14.94 -4.93 6.87
C VAL A 117 13.70 -5.80 6.62
N LEU A 118 13.89 -7.04 6.18
CA LEU A 118 12.81 -7.98 5.89
C LEU A 118 12.60 -8.98 7.04
N GLU A 119 13.33 -8.86 8.14
CA GLU A 119 13.23 -9.79 9.26
C GLU A 119 11.81 -9.76 9.87
N GLY A 120 11.19 -10.95 9.97
CA GLY A 120 9.82 -11.09 10.47
C GLY A 120 8.73 -10.71 9.47
N LEU A 121 9.07 -10.37 8.22
CA LEU A 121 8.13 -10.13 7.14
C LEU A 121 7.93 -11.40 6.29
N PRO A 122 6.71 -11.98 6.26
CA PRO A 122 6.43 -13.14 5.42
C PRO A 122 6.51 -12.80 3.93
N ALA A 123 7.13 -13.66 3.13
CA ALA A 123 7.34 -13.39 1.70
C ALA A 123 6.01 -13.21 0.94
N GLU A 124 4.95 -13.90 1.35
CA GLU A 124 3.61 -13.78 0.77
C GLU A 124 2.96 -12.40 0.99
N LYS A 125 3.51 -11.59 1.91
CA LYS A 125 3.09 -10.21 2.18
C LYS A 125 3.81 -9.18 1.33
N ILE A 126 4.67 -9.59 0.39
CA ILE A 126 5.27 -8.72 -0.63
C ILE A 126 4.49 -8.90 -1.94
N VAL A 127 4.13 -7.81 -2.60
CA VAL A 127 3.46 -7.77 -3.90
C VAL A 127 4.14 -6.76 -4.81
N SER A 128 4.46 -7.19 -6.03
CA SER A 128 5.24 -6.44 -7.02
C SER A 128 6.68 -6.12 -6.58
N THR A 129 7.59 -6.37 -7.51
CA THR A 129 9.02 -6.00 -7.53
C THR A 129 9.37 -5.64 -8.95
#